data_AF-A0A254RWT3-F1
#
_entry.id   AF-A0A254RWT3-F1
#
_cell.length_a   1.000
_cell.length_b   1.000
_cell.length_c   1.000
_cell.angle_alpha   90.00
_cell.angle_beta   90.00
_cell.angle_gamma   90.00
#
_symmetry.space_group_name_H-M   'P 1'
#
loop_
_entity.id
_entity.type
_entity.pdbx_description
1 polymer ?
#
loop_
_entity_poly.entity_id
_entity_poly.type
_entity_poly.pdbx_seq_one_letter_code
_entity_poly.pdbx_strand_id
1 'polypeptide(L)'
;MKKALFAISSLVLALAFTACGDSSSGASDSDPSNGGKPSAKGSFPQNGDPEFYCYATSGTDEDGKIWGQIKLNIPNYKGHVERITFDETGNGTQYYEQSYYNLNSYNKTAMCLEFEQGIEEKSRKRNFTETHCENGVSYFVISFQGAPINELMMHATEFEEDCEQYKREWEDGEYEEYQKKR
;
A
#
# COMPACT_ATOMS: atom_id res chain seq x y z
N MET A 1 -19.97 -12.07 -9.15
CA MET A 1 -20.69 -11.42 -10.27
C MET A 1 -19.67 -10.89 -11.26
N LYS A 2 -19.73 -11.32 -12.53
CA LYS A 2 -18.79 -10.90 -13.59
C LYS A 2 -19.16 -9.49 -14.09
N LYS A 3 -18.35 -8.47 -13.79
CA LYS A 3 -18.36 -7.19 -14.52
C LYS A 3 -17.00 -6.49 -14.42
N ALA A 4 -16.23 -6.53 -15.50
CA ALA A 4 -15.44 -5.40 -16.01
C ALA A 4 -14.69 -5.82 -17.28
N LEU A 5 -15.45 -6.01 -18.36
CA LEU A 5 -14.91 -5.80 -19.69
C LEU A 5 -15.01 -4.30 -19.96
N PHE A 6 -13.88 -3.61 -20.00
CA PHE A 6 -13.67 -2.56 -21.00
C PHE A 6 -12.23 -2.65 -21.50
N ALA A 7 -12.15 -3.08 -22.75
CA ALA A 7 -10.94 -3.28 -23.50
C ALA A 7 -10.61 -2.02 -24.32
N ILE A 8 -9.31 -1.78 -24.50
CA ILE A 8 -8.66 -1.20 -25.69
C ILE A 8 -8.85 0.31 -25.95
N SER A 9 -7.74 1.05 -25.88
CA SER A 9 -7.15 1.64 -27.09
C SER A 9 -5.71 2.08 -26.86
N SER A 10 -4.81 1.45 -27.62
CA SER A 10 -3.43 1.88 -27.84
C SER A 10 -3.40 3.28 -28.47
N LEU A 11 -2.42 4.12 -28.12
CA LEU A 11 -1.66 4.87 -29.13
C LEU A 11 -0.37 5.52 -28.55
N VAL A 12 0.74 5.11 -29.14
CA VAL A 12 2.01 5.84 -29.40
C VAL A 12 2.98 6.12 -28.27
N LEU A 13 4.06 5.34 -28.35
CA LEU A 13 5.41 5.60 -27.88
C LEU A 13 5.96 6.90 -28.50
N ALA A 14 6.38 7.86 -27.67
CA ALA A 14 7.32 8.91 -28.06
C ALA A 14 8.46 8.94 -27.05
N LEU A 15 9.55 8.25 -27.41
CA LEU A 15 10.86 8.39 -26.79
C LEU A 15 11.37 9.82 -27.05
N ALA A 16 11.67 10.56 -25.99
CA ALA A 16 12.52 11.74 -26.05
C ALA A 16 13.66 11.58 -25.04
N PHE A 17 14.80 11.13 -25.55
CA PHE A 17 16.09 11.26 -24.89
C PHE A 17 16.42 12.75 -24.73
N THR A 18 16.68 13.19 -23.50
CA THR A 18 17.66 14.26 -23.27
C THR A 18 18.67 13.79 -22.24
N ALA A 19 19.86 13.50 -22.73
CA ALA A 19 21.08 13.48 -21.94
C ALA A 19 21.70 14.87 -22.00
N CYS A 20 22.06 15.44 -20.85
CA CYS A 20 23.02 16.53 -20.63
C CYS A 20 23.09 16.74 -19.10
N GLY A 21 24.22 16.74 -18.40
CA GLY A 21 25.63 16.64 -18.77
C GLY A 21 26.47 16.65 -17.48
N ASP A 22 27.68 16.11 -17.58
CA ASP A 22 28.68 15.98 -16.51
C ASP A 22 29.16 17.32 -15.92
N SER A 23 29.51 17.35 -14.62
CA SER A 23 30.92 17.47 -14.14
C SER A 23 31.11 18.15 -12.77
N SER A 24 31.88 17.45 -11.91
CA SER A 24 32.85 17.96 -10.91
C SER A 24 32.31 18.73 -9.68
N SER A 25 32.90 18.70 -8.49
CA SER A 25 33.98 17.97 -7.80
C SER A 25 34.05 18.60 -6.40
N GLY A 26 34.31 17.84 -5.35
CA GLY A 26 34.62 18.44 -4.04
C GLY A 26 34.43 17.47 -2.89
N ALA A 27 35.50 16.75 -2.57
CA ALA A 27 35.62 16.05 -1.30
C ALA A 27 35.81 17.07 -0.17
N SER A 28 35.04 16.94 0.89
CA SER A 28 35.52 17.23 2.24
C SER A 28 34.71 16.42 3.24
N ASP A 29 35.43 15.53 3.90
CA ASP A 29 34.99 14.65 4.97
C ASP A 29 34.17 15.36 6.05
N SER A 30 33.01 14.79 6.35
CA SER A 30 32.53 14.66 7.71
C SER A 30 31.45 13.59 7.72
N ASP A 31 31.87 12.36 8.02
CA ASP A 31 30.99 11.30 8.49
C ASP A 31 30.77 11.50 9.99
N PRO A 32 29.55 11.89 10.40
CA PRO A 32 28.98 11.39 11.62
C PRO A 32 27.79 10.50 11.25
N SER A 33 28.09 9.22 11.09
CA SER A 33 27.28 8.11 11.58
C SER A 33 25.87 8.09 10.99
N ASN A 34 25.78 7.64 9.74
CA ASN A 34 24.60 7.01 9.14
C ASN A 34 23.26 7.68 9.47
N GLY A 35 23.04 8.85 8.86
CA GLY A 35 21.71 9.39 8.57
C GLY A 35 20.95 8.55 7.55
N GLY A 36 21.00 7.21 7.67
CA GLY A 36 20.13 6.32 6.92
C GLY A 36 18.71 6.72 7.27
N LYS A 37 17.95 7.18 6.28
CA LYS A 37 16.50 7.17 6.36
C LYS A 37 16.13 5.83 6.98
N PRO A 38 15.36 5.76 8.09
CA PRO A 38 14.93 4.49 8.63
C PRO A 38 14.40 3.70 7.45
N SER A 39 15.04 2.57 7.10
CA SER A 39 14.53 1.74 6.02
C SER A 39 13.11 1.44 6.44
N ALA A 40 12.12 1.94 5.69
CA ALA A 40 10.74 1.69 6.03
C ALA A 40 10.56 0.18 5.95
N LYS A 41 10.65 -0.48 7.10
CA LYS A 41 10.36 -1.90 7.20
C LYS A 41 8.85 -1.95 7.08
N GLY A 42 8.37 -2.45 5.95
CA GLY A 42 6.95 -2.71 5.77
C GLY A 42 6.40 -3.55 6.92
N SER A 43 5.08 -3.62 7.01
CA SER A 43 4.37 -4.35 8.07
C SER A 43 4.55 -5.88 8.02
N PHE A 44 5.27 -6.37 7.01
CA PHE A 44 5.54 -7.78 6.74
C PHE A 44 7.04 -8.08 6.62
N PRO A 45 7.47 -9.33 6.90
CA PRO A 45 8.82 -9.78 6.60
C PRO A 45 9.16 -9.69 5.10
N GLN A 46 10.45 -9.65 4.76
CA GLN A 46 10.92 -9.54 3.36
C GLN A 46 10.39 -10.66 2.43
N ASN A 47 10.08 -11.83 2.98
CA ASN A 47 9.54 -12.97 2.24
C ASN A 47 8.06 -13.24 2.56
N GLY A 48 7.41 -12.33 3.28
CA GLY A 48 6.07 -12.53 3.83
C GLY A 48 6.00 -13.59 4.91
N ASP A 49 4.77 -13.85 5.36
CA ASP A 49 4.50 -14.96 6.27
C ASP A 49 4.17 -16.23 5.48
N PRO A 50 4.60 -17.41 5.94
CA PRO A 50 4.39 -18.67 5.23
C PRO A 50 2.94 -19.15 5.31
N GLU A 51 2.15 -18.63 6.25
CA GLU A 51 0.78 -19.04 6.52
C GLU A 51 -0.22 -17.97 6.08
N PHE A 52 -1.38 -18.42 5.60
CA PHE A 52 -2.48 -17.51 5.34
C PHE A 52 -3.04 -16.99 6.66
N TYR A 53 -3.30 -15.69 6.73
CA TYR A 53 -4.11 -15.11 7.79
C TYR A 53 -4.81 -13.85 7.30
N CYS A 54 -5.96 -13.56 7.89
CA CYS A 54 -6.60 -12.26 7.81
C CYS A 54 -7.14 -11.90 9.19
N TYR A 55 -6.71 -10.76 9.72
CA TYR A 55 -7.15 -10.25 11.00
C TYR A 55 -7.82 -8.89 10.81
N ALA A 56 -9.08 -8.81 11.20
CA ALA A 56 -9.79 -7.57 11.41
C ALA A 56 -9.80 -7.27 12.91
N THR A 57 -9.37 -6.07 13.28
CA THR A 57 -9.33 -5.62 14.67
C THR A 57 -9.81 -4.19 14.74
N SER A 58 -10.51 -3.84 15.81
CA SER A 58 -11.01 -2.50 16.05
C SER A 58 -10.91 -2.16 17.53
N GLY A 59 -10.97 -0.87 17.83
CA GLY A 59 -10.89 -0.40 19.20
C GLY A 59 -11.10 1.09 19.34
N THR A 60 -10.92 1.55 20.57
CA THR A 60 -10.92 2.96 20.93
C THR A 60 -9.69 3.22 21.78
N ASP A 61 -8.89 4.20 21.40
CA ASP A 61 -7.70 4.63 22.12
C ASP A 61 -8.09 5.40 23.40
N GLU A 62 -7.14 5.61 24.31
CA GLU A 62 -7.37 6.32 25.58
C GLU A 62 -7.84 7.77 25.38
N ASP A 63 -7.49 8.39 24.24
CA ASP A 63 -7.92 9.74 23.86
C ASP A 63 -9.30 9.79 23.18
N GLY A 64 -10.00 8.65 23.13
CA GLY A 64 -11.35 8.54 22.57
C GLY A 64 -11.41 8.35 21.05
N LYS A 65 -10.26 8.27 20.37
CA LYS A 65 -10.24 7.98 18.92
C LYS A 65 -10.63 6.55 18.63
N ILE A 66 -11.48 6.37 17.64
CA ILE A 66 -11.89 5.06 17.13
C ILE A 66 -10.89 4.63 16.06
N TRP A 67 -10.56 3.35 16.02
CA TRP A 67 -9.77 2.78 14.96
C TRP A 67 -10.26 1.41 14.51
N GLY A 68 -10.00 1.11 13.25
CA GLY A 68 -10.18 -0.20 12.63
C GLY A 68 -8.93 -0.57 11.84
N GLN A 69 -8.61 -1.85 11.77
CA GLN A 69 -7.48 -2.35 11.01
C GLN A 69 -7.75 -3.74 10.43
N ILE A 70 -7.41 -3.91 9.16
CA ILE A 70 -7.26 -5.20 8.51
C ILE A 70 -5.77 -5.50 8.31
N LYS A 71 -5.35 -6.73 8.60
CA LYS A 71 -4.02 -7.27 8.29
C LYS A 71 -4.17 -8.63 7.61
N LEU A 72 -3.80 -8.71 6.35
CA LEU A 72 -3.93 -9.89 5.49
C LEU A 72 -2.55 -10.36 5.03
N ASN A 73 -2.33 -11.68 5.02
CA ASN A 73 -1.23 -12.31 4.32
C ASN A 73 -1.74 -13.49 3.46
N ILE A 74 -1.41 -13.44 2.18
CA ILE A 74 -1.58 -14.53 1.22
C ILE A 74 -0.18 -15.09 0.90
N PRO A 75 0.13 -16.33 1.31
CA PRO A 75 1.47 -16.90 1.18
C PRO A 75 2.01 -16.86 -0.23
N ASN A 76 3.28 -16.49 -0.36
CA ASN A 76 4.03 -16.35 -1.62
C ASN A 76 3.46 -15.32 -2.62
N TYR A 77 2.47 -14.52 -2.23
CA TYR A 77 1.83 -13.57 -3.14
C TYR A 77 1.78 -12.15 -2.58
N LYS A 78 0.99 -11.90 -1.52
CA LYS A 78 0.64 -10.53 -1.11
C LYS A 78 0.46 -10.40 0.41
N GLY A 79 1.00 -9.35 0.98
CA GLY A 79 0.61 -8.78 2.28
C GLY A 79 -0.19 -7.50 2.09
N HIS A 80 -1.17 -7.26 2.95
CA HIS A 80 -1.94 -6.03 2.96
C HIS A 80 -2.24 -5.57 4.38
N VAL A 81 -2.01 -4.30 4.66
CA VAL A 81 -2.46 -3.65 5.89
C VAL A 81 -3.25 -2.42 5.53
N GLU A 82 -4.38 -2.23 6.19
CA GLU A 82 -5.05 -0.95 6.20
C GLU A 82 -5.50 -0.64 7.62
N ARG A 83 -5.20 0.58 8.07
CA ARG A 83 -5.63 1.09 9.38
C ARG A 83 -6.24 2.45 9.20
N ILE A 84 -7.46 2.62 9.72
CA ILE A 84 -8.12 3.92 9.82
C ILE A 84 -8.25 4.31 11.29
N THR A 85 -8.02 5.58 11.61
CA THR A 85 -8.16 6.11 12.97
C THR A 85 -8.79 7.49 12.89
N PHE A 86 -9.83 7.76 13.68
CA PHE A 86 -10.59 9.00 13.61
C PHE A 86 -11.26 9.37 14.95
N ASP A 87 -11.54 10.66 15.11
CA ASP A 87 -12.29 11.20 16.25
C ASP A 87 -13.78 11.41 15.95
N GLU A 88 -14.56 11.83 16.96
CA GLU A 88 -16.00 12.11 16.84
C GLU A 88 -16.35 13.26 15.88
N THR A 89 -15.36 14.07 15.49
CA THR A 89 -15.53 15.18 14.55
C THR A 89 -15.13 14.81 13.12
N GLY A 90 -14.65 13.59 12.90
CA GLY A 90 -14.30 13.06 11.58
C GLY A 90 -12.92 13.49 11.12
N ASN A 91 -12.04 13.90 12.05
CA ASN A 91 -10.64 14.09 11.74
C ASN A 91 -9.88 12.81 12.01
N GLY A 92 -8.90 12.50 11.17
CA GLY A 92 -8.19 11.24 11.31
C GLY A 92 -7.13 11.00 10.26
N THR A 93 -6.65 9.76 10.28
CA THR A 93 -5.63 9.26 9.35
C THR A 93 -6.01 7.87 8.84
N GLN A 94 -5.60 7.58 7.62
CA GLN A 94 -5.64 6.24 7.05
C GLN A 94 -4.23 5.88 6.59
N TYR A 95 -3.74 4.74 7.06
CA TYR A 95 -2.54 4.08 6.57
C TYR A 95 -2.95 2.91 5.69
N TYR A 96 -2.31 2.79 4.53
CA TYR A 96 -2.54 1.71 3.59
C TYR A 96 -1.19 1.18 3.11
N GLU A 97 -0.99 -0.13 3.19
CA GLU A 97 0.18 -0.83 2.68
C GLU A 97 -0.24 -2.03 1.82
N GLN A 98 0.47 -2.21 0.72
CA GLN A 98 0.56 -3.47 0.00
C GLN A 98 2.01 -3.92 -0.11
N SER A 99 2.22 -5.20 0.18
CA SER A 99 3.50 -5.89 0.02
C SER A 99 3.29 -7.03 -0.97
N TYR A 100 4.14 -7.17 -1.97
CA TYR A 100 4.11 -8.26 -2.93
C TYR A 100 5.39 -9.08 -2.85
N TYR A 101 5.21 -10.38 -2.60
CA TYR A 101 6.31 -11.32 -2.43
C TYR A 101 6.70 -11.93 -3.77
N ASN A 102 7.98 -12.23 -3.94
CA ASN A 102 8.50 -12.95 -5.12
C ASN A 102 8.30 -12.25 -6.48
N LEU A 103 8.05 -10.94 -6.52
CA LEU A 103 8.07 -10.20 -7.78
C LEU A 103 9.48 -10.10 -8.35
N ASN A 104 9.60 -10.27 -9.67
CA ASN A 104 10.83 -9.92 -10.39
C ASN A 104 11.03 -8.38 -10.43
N SER A 105 12.23 -7.93 -10.77
CA SER A 105 12.58 -6.50 -10.76
C SER A 105 11.71 -5.63 -11.69
N TYR A 106 11.29 -6.20 -12.82
CA TYR A 106 10.39 -5.50 -13.76
C TYR A 106 9.02 -5.23 -13.13
N ASN A 107 8.41 -6.26 -12.54
CA ASN A 107 7.11 -6.15 -11.87
C ASN A 107 7.15 -5.21 -10.67
N LYS A 108 8.25 -5.20 -9.90
CA LYS A 108 8.46 -4.24 -8.80
C LYS A 108 8.49 -2.80 -9.30
N THR A 109 9.15 -2.56 -10.43
CA THR A 109 9.22 -1.23 -11.04
C THR A 109 7.85 -0.79 -11.54
N ALA A 110 7.14 -1.67 -12.25
CA ALA A 110 5.80 -1.38 -12.76
C ALA A 110 4.81 -1.05 -11.61
N MET A 111 4.85 -1.83 -10.53
CA MET A 111 4.05 -1.57 -9.33
C MET A 111 4.31 -0.18 -8.73
N CYS A 112 5.57 0.26 -8.67
CA CYS A 112 5.87 1.60 -8.15
C CYS A 112 5.41 2.72 -9.08
N LEU A 113 5.53 2.55 -10.40
CA LEU A 113 5.01 3.53 -11.35
C LEU A 113 3.49 3.67 -11.24
N GLU A 114 2.76 2.56 -11.14
CA GLU A 114 1.31 2.57 -10.95
C GLU A 114 0.91 3.23 -9.61
N PHE A 115 1.65 2.93 -8.55
CA PHE A 115 1.45 3.56 -7.24
C PHE A 115 1.66 5.07 -7.30
N GLU A 116 2.79 5.53 -7.85
CA GLU A 116 3.13 6.95 -7.97
C GLU A 116 2.10 7.71 -8.81
N GLN A 117 1.68 7.13 -9.94
CA GLN A 117 0.61 7.71 -10.76
C GLN A 117 -0.71 7.82 -9.98
N GLY A 118 -1.09 6.78 -9.24
CA GLY A 118 -2.30 6.78 -8.41
C GLY A 118 -2.27 7.84 -7.30
N ILE A 119 -1.10 8.09 -6.69
CA ILE A 119 -0.89 9.19 -5.74
C ILE A 119 -1.07 10.53 -6.45
N GLU A 120 -0.41 10.73 -7.59
CA GLU A 120 -0.47 11.99 -8.34
C GLU A 120 -1.91 12.35 -8.71
N GLU A 121 -2.67 11.39 -9.27
CA GLU A 121 -4.08 11.58 -9.67
C GLU A 121 -4.99 11.95 -8.50
N LYS A 122 -4.73 11.39 -7.31
CA LYS A 122 -5.56 11.59 -6.11
C LYS A 122 -5.09 12.75 -5.22
N SER A 123 -3.88 13.25 -5.42
CA SER A 123 -3.24 14.29 -4.58
C SER A 123 -4.07 15.57 -4.43
N ARG A 124 -4.90 15.89 -5.42
CA ARG A 124 -5.81 17.07 -5.37
C ARG A 124 -7.03 16.87 -4.49
N LYS A 125 -7.37 15.62 -4.14
CA LYS A 125 -8.59 15.25 -3.39
C LYS A 125 -8.29 14.64 -2.03
N ARG A 126 -7.06 14.20 -1.79
CA ARG A 126 -6.63 13.51 -0.58
C ARG A 126 -5.35 14.15 -0.08
N ASN A 127 -5.23 14.31 1.24
CA ASN A 127 -4.04 14.87 1.84
C ASN A 127 -3.05 13.77 2.19
N PHE A 128 -2.22 13.39 1.22
CA PHE A 128 -1.12 12.45 1.43
C PHE A 128 -0.03 13.10 2.28
N THR A 129 0.21 12.55 3.47
CA THR A 129 1.24 13.02 4.41
C THR A 129 2.52 12.22 4.30
N GLU A 130 2.43 10.99 3.80
CA GLU A 130 3.56 10.11 3.59
C GLU A 130 3.27 9.14 2.43
N THR A 131 4.29 8.86 1.62
CA THR A 131 4.22 7.87 0.54
C THR A 131 5.56 7.15 0.39
N HIS A 132 5.50 5.90 -0.02
CA HIS A 132 6.68 5.07 -0.24
C HIS A 132 6.39 3.98 -1.27
N CYS A 133 7.36 3.70 -2.13
CA CYS A 133 7.38 2.47 -2.91
C CYS A 133 8.80 1.99 -3.14
N GLU A 134 9.11 0.79 -2.66
CA GLU A 134 10.41 0.15 -2.91
C GLU A 134 10.33 -1.35 -2.66
N ASN A 135 11.15 -2.13 -3.35
CA ASN A 135 11.38 -3.56 -3.06
C ASN A 135 10.13 -4.45 -3.02
N GLY A 136 9.03 -4.05 -3.66
CA GLY A 136 7.76 -4.79 -3.64
C GLY A 136 6.82 -4.37 -2.51
N VAL A 137 7.15 -3.30 -1.78
CA VAL A 137 6.28 -2.67 -0.79
C VAL A 137 5.86 -1.30 -1.30
N SER A 138 4.57 -0.98 -1.21
CA SER A 138 4.05 0.36 -1.39
C SER A 138 3.12 0.73 -0.25
N TYR A 139 3.26 1.94 0.29
CA TYR A 139 2.35 2.44 1.30
C TYR A 139 2.12 3.94 1.19
N PHE A 140 0.98 4.38 1.68
CA PHE A 140 0.69 5.79 1.90
C PHE A 140 0.02 6.01 3.25
N VAL A 141 0.17 7.24 3.75
CA VAL A 141 -0.64 7.79 4.83
C VAL A 141 -1.40 8.99 4.27
N ILE A 142 -2.71 9.01 4.48
CA ILE A 142 -3.51 10.22 4.29
C ILE A 142 -4.02 10.74 5.62
N SER A 143 -4.17 12.05 5.70
CA SER A 143 -4.98 12.69 6.74
C SER A 143 -6.26 13.25 6.15
N PHE A 144 -7.30 13.34 6.97
CA PHE A 144 -8.59 13.90 6.58
C PHE A 144 -9.21 14.67 7.74
N GLN A 145 -10.09 15.61 7.41
CA GLN A 145 -10.77 16.48 8.36
C GLN A 145 -12.26 16.55 8.03
N GLY A 146 -13.10 16.51 9.06
CA GLY A 146 -14.56 16.60 8.90
C GLY A 146 -15.15 15.53 7.98
N ALA A 147 -14.54 14.35 7.89
CA ALA A 147 -15.06 13.26 7.08
C ALA A 147 -16.35 12.67 7.71
N PRO A 148 -17.31 12.18 6.91
CA PRO A 148 -18.57 11.67 7.44
C PRO A 148 -18.35 10.47 8.39
N ILE A 149 -18.72 10.62 9.67
CA ILE A 149 -18.50 9.59 10.70
C ILE A 149 -19.08 8.24 10.31
N ASN A 150 -20.28 8.23 9.73
CA ASN A 150 -20.93 6.97 9.32
C ASN A 150 -20.13 6.24 8.24
N GLU A 151 -19.49 6.96 7.33
CA GLU A 151 -18.63 6.36 6.30
C GLU A 151 -17.36 5.78 6.93
N LEU A 152 -16.74 6.51 7.86
CA LEU A 152 -15.54 6.05 8.57
C LEU A 152 -15.82 4.80 9.41
N MET A 153 -16.96 4.78 10.11
CA MET A 153 -17.40 3.63 10.91
C MET A 153 -17.70 2.42 10.03
N MET A 154 -18.46 2.61 8.94
CA MET A 154 -18.79 1.55 7.99
C MET A 154 -17.51 0.94 7.40
N HIS A 155 -16.59 1.78 6.93
CA HIS A 155 -15.30 1.34 6.41
C HIS A 155 -14.49 0.54 7.44
N ALA A 156 -14.45 1.00 8.69
CA ALA A 156 -13.76 0.29 9.77
C ALA A 156 -14.40 -1.08 10.11
N THR A 157 -15.72 -1.21 9.95
CA THR A 157 -16.44 -2.46 10.20
C THR A 157 -16.40 -3.43 9.01
N GLU A 158 -16.30 -2.92 7.77
CA GLU A 158 -16.20 -3.74 6.54
C GLU A 158 -14.95 -4.62 6.53
N PHE A 159 -13.91 -4.28 7.30
CA PHE A 159 -12.71 -5.10 7.44
C PHE A 159 -12.97 -6.54 7.89
N GLU A 160 -13.99 -6.78 8.72
CA GLU A 160 -14.38 -8.14 9.10
C GLU A 160 -14.95 -8.92 7.92
N GLU A 161 -15.84 -8.28 7.13
CA GLU A 161 -16.44 -8.87 5.94
C GLU A 161 -15.40 -9.14 4.86
N ASP A 162 -14.46 -8.21 4.67
CA ASP A 162 -13.33 -8.36 3.78
C ASP A 162 -12.48 -9.57 4.15
N CYS A 163 -12.17 -9.76 5.45
CA CYS A 163 -11.40 -10.93 5.89
C CYS A 163 -12.11 -12.25 5.62
N GLU A 164 -13.43 -12.32 5.86
CA GLU A 164 -14.22 -13.50 5.54
C GLU A 164 -14.26 -13.76 4.02
N GLN A 165 -14.28 -12.71 3.20
CA GLN A 165 -14.17 -12.85 1.75
C GLN A 165 -12.78 -13.38 1.34
N TYR A 166 -11.70 -12.78 1.83
CA TYR A 166 -10.34 -13.24 1.51
C TYR A 166 -10.11 -14.70 1.91
N LYS A 167 -10.66 -15.10 3.06
CA LYS A 167 -10.59 -16.48 3.52
C LYS A 167 -11.32 -17.44 2.58
N ARG A 168 -12.54 -17.08 2.14
CA ARG A 168 -13.26 -17.88 1.13
C ARG A 168 -12.49 -17.99 -0.17
N GLU A 169 -12.02 -16.88 -0.72
CA GLU A 169 -11.22 -16.87 -1.97
C GLU A 169 -9.94 -17.71 -1.85
N TRP A 170 -9.30 -17.68 -0.67
CA TRP A 170 -8.17 -18.53 -0.35
C TRP A 170 -8.54 -20.02 -0.32
N GLU A 171 -9.62 -20.38 0.38
CA GLU A 171 -10.12 -21.76 0.47
C GLU A 171 -10.62 -22.30 -0.89
N ASP A 172 -11.17 -21.42 -1.73
CA ASP A 172 -11.63 -21.72 -3.10
C ASP A 172 -10.47 -21.82 -4.12
N GLY A 173 -9.24 -21.49 -3.71
CA GLY A 173 -8.05 -21.62 -4.54
C GLY A 173 -7.85 -20.52 -5.59
N GLU A 174 -8.54 -19.38 -5.45
CA GLU A 174 -8.44 -18.23 -6.37
C GLU A 174 -6.99 -17.72 -6.50
N TYR A 175 -6.17 -17.94 -5.47
CA TYR A 175 -4.77 -17.50 -5.42
C TYR A 175 -3.75 -18.57 -5.87
N GLU A 176 -4.17 -19.78 -6.21
CA GLU A 176 -3.25 -20.88 -6.55
C GLU A 176 -2.34 -20.56 -7.75
N GLU A 177 -2.85 -19.81 -8.74
CA GLU A 177 -2.06 -19.46 -9.93
C GLU A 177 -0.86 -18.55 -9.58
N TYR A 178 -1.00 -17.71 -8.56
CA TYR A 178 0.04 -16.81 -8.10
C TYR A 178 1.09 -17.55 -7.27
N GLN A 179 0.72 -18.67 -6.66
CA GLN A 179 1.66 -19.53 -5.92
C GLN A 179 2.50 -20.43 -6.83
N LYS A 180 2.00 -20.74 -8.04
CA LYS A 180 2.66 -21.63 -9.02
C LYS A 180 3.67 -20.92 -9.92
N LYS A 181 3.58 -19.59 -10.07
CA LYS A 181 4.55 -18.78 -10.84
C LYS A 181 5.84 -18.58 -10.02
N ARG A 182 6.71 -19.59 -10.04
CA ARG A 182 8.12 -19.53 -9.61
C ARG A 182 9.03 -19.61 -10.83
#